data_AF-A0A146F4E4-F1
#
_entry.id   AF-A0A146F4E4-F1
#
_cell.length_a   1.000
_cell.length_b   1.000
_cell.length_c   1.000
_cell.angle_alpha   90.00
_cell.angle_beta   90.00
_cell.angle_gamma   90.00
#
_symmetry.space_group_name_H-M   'P 1'
#
loop_
_entity.id
_entity.type
_entity.pdbx_description
1 polymer ?
#
loop_
_entity_poly.entity_id
_entity_poly.type
_entity_poly.pdbx_seq_one_letter_code
_entity_poly.pdbx_strand_id
1 'polypeptide(L)'
;MAIQNKWFYPSDIAHDLDDIDLPREVKVEILACAWEYTRCVIPQYSNWKRYVAFMRLMTIGVISEFRGDLVDVIDGPRVLAYNLDSLLHELFHDTPGHQAMVLEFKSFLLVTSEKTSHRRSNSEMFRRYVNALVSSPQQWFRMRDCDALARFTIAAGLACNDLLDIWYTDTQYDILCEIGATMYDAVAFFKHQSEGETNSTFAYMPEDERISAFQGVRQVLWALDVAMADVPGHAIVTNFLRNVGGPILMTMRRYRFVEEGLTIGKTESEDIINETRQNFKLWTRLDAGPATFLDIKHYQMILSRSDDLMFPGLAEWLEADSQHCTQCVYRKAYGAQRAHCFGGVELCSQCRDEWGQYLRTLPGRTKQAFPDLALEI
;
A
#
# COMPACT_ATOMS: atom_id res chain seq x y z
N MET A 1 1.75 -23.32 -25.56
CA MET A 1 1.68 -22.06 -26.33
C MET A 1 1.87 -20.92 -25.36
N ALA A 2 2.86 -20.04 -25.56
CA ALA A 2 2.99 -18.85 -24.73
C ALA A 2 1.82 -17.89 -25.07
N ILE A 3 1.09 -17.42 -24.05
CA ILE A 3 0.00 -16.46 -24.23
C ILE A 3 0.63 -15.10 -24.59
N GLN A 4 0.27 -14.53 -25.75
CA GLN A 4 0.76 -13.20 -26.14
C GLN A 4 -0.11 -12.12 -25.48
N ASN A 5 0.51 -11.32 -24.61
CA ASN A 5 -0.18 -10.24 -23.91
C ASN A 5 -0.48 -9.06 -24.85
N LYS A 6 -1.69 -8.51 -24.74
CA LYS A 6 -2.08 -7.21 -25.31
C LYS A 6 -2.25 -6.20 -24.19
N TRP A 7 -1.64 -5.03 -24.28
CA TRP A 7 -1.71 -3.99 -23.25
C TRP A 7 -2.82 -3.00 -23.55
N PHE A 8 -3.53 -2.56 -22.51
CA PHE A 8 -4.67 -1.65 -22.63
C PHE A 8 -4.50 -0.50 -21.64
N TYR A 9 -4.57 0.73 -22.15
CA TYR A 9 -4.58 1.98 -21.39
C TYR A 9 -5.10 3.11 -22.29
N PRO A 10 -5.66 4.20 -21.74
CA PRO A 10 -6.19 5.30 -22.54
C PRO A 10 -5.08 6.11 -23.21
N SER A 11 -5.42 6.82 -24.28
CA SER A 11 -4.49 7.71 -25.00
C SER A 11 -3.93 8.83 -24.11
N ASP A 12 -4.69 9.25 -23.09
CA ASP A 12 -4.34 10.34 -22.16
C ASP A 12 -3.04 10.11 -21.39
N ILE A 13 -2.60 8.85 -21.25
CA ILE A 13 -1.35 8.48 -20.56
C ILE A 13 -0.34 7.76 -21.47
N ALA A 14 -0.65 7.62 -22.77
CA ALA A 14 0.11 6.75 -23.67
C ALA A 14 1.56 7.20 -23.90
N HIS A 15 1.85 8.48 -23.67
CA HIS A 15 3.13 9.14 -23.90
C HIS A 15 3.80 9.61 -22.61
N ASP A 16 3.19 9.34 -21.44
CA ASP A 16 3.64 9.92 -20.17
C ASP A 16 5.01 9.37 -19.71
N LEU A 17 5.50 8.28 -20.34
CA LEU A 17 6.79 7.66 -20.05
C LEU A 17 7.79 7.75 -21.21
N ASP A 18 7.51 8.53 -22.27
CA ASP A 18 8.37 8.56 -23.48
C ASP A 18 9.81 8.96 -23.16
N ASP A 19 10.00 9.95 -22.29
CA ASP A 19 11.31 10.49 -21.89
C ASP A 19 12.00 9.73 -20.73
N ILE A 20 11.37 8.70 -20.18
CA ILE A 20 11.94 7.91 -19.07
C ILE A 20 12.85 6.81 -19.62
N ASP A 21 14.03 6.60 -19.03
CA ASP A 21 14.97 5.56 -19.45
C ASP A 21 14.54 4.16 -18.97
N LEU A 22 13.55 3.59 -19.66
CA LEU A 22 13.03 2.24 -19.44
C LEU A 22 12.78 1.54 -20.79
N PRO A 23 12.92 0.20 -20.86
CA PRO A 23 12.54 -0.55 -22.04
C PRO A 23 11.06 -0.34 -22.39
N ARG A 24 10.73 -0.34 -23.69
CA ARG A 24 9.38 -0.05 -24.18
C ARG A 24 8.34 -1.02 -23.60
N GLU A 25 8.70 -2.30 -23.52
CA GLU A 25 7.88 -3.37 -22.95
C GLU A 25 7.53 -3.12 -21.48
N VAL A 26 8.47 -2.57 -20.70
CA VAL A 26 8.25 -2.21 -19.30
C VAL A 26 7.35 -0.98 -19.21
N LYS A 27 7.58 0.05 -20.05
CA LYS A 27 6.72 1.25 -20.11
C LYS A 27 5.25 0.90 -20.36
N VAL A 28 4.97 0.05 -21.37
CA VAL A 28 3.59 -0.33 -21.69
C VAL A 28 2.94 -1.20 -20.60
N GLU A 29 3.73 -2.02 -19.90
CA GLU A 29 3.26 -2.80 -18.76
C GLU A 29 2.94 -1.91 -17.56
N ILE A 30 3.75 -0.88 -17.27
CA ILE A 30 3.48 0.11 -16.23
C ILE A 30 2.15 0.83 -16.50
N LEU A 31 1.98 1.39 -17.71
CA LEU A 31 0.77 2.13 -18.07
C LEU A 31 -0.48 1.25 -18.01
N ALA A 32 -0.37 0.00 -18.47
CA ALA A 32 -1.45 -0.97 -18.35
C ALA A 32 -1.74 -1.34 -16.89
N CYS A 33 -0.71 -1.52 -16.06
CA CYS A 33 -0.88 -1.80 -14.63
C CYS A 33 -1.57 -0.65 -13.90
N ALA A 34 -1.18 0.61 -14.18
CA ALA A 34 -1.83 1.79 -13.61
C ALA A 34 -3.30 1.90 -14.03
N TRP A 35 -3.60 1.62 -15.30
CA TRP A 35 -4.98 1.55 -15.80
C TRP A 35 -5.80 0.44 -15.14
N GLU A 36 -5.28 -0.79 -15.13
CA GLU A 36 -5.94 -1.95 -14.52
C GLU A 36 -6.22 -1.69 -13.03
N TYR A 37 -5.22 -1.21 -12.28
CA TYR A 37 -5.37 -0.84 -10.87
C TYR A 37 -6.50 0.17 -10.69
N THR A 38 -6.43 1.28 -11.42
CA THR A 38 -7.41 2.38 -11.35
C THR A 38 -8.84 1.88 -11.63
N ARG A 39 -9.03 1.03 -12.65
CA ARG A 39 -10.34 0.43 -12.97
C ARG A 39 -10.85 -0.54 -11.92
N CYS A 40 -9.96 -1.24 -11.23
CA CYS A 40 -10.33 -2.15 -10.14
C CYS A 40 -10.73 -1.38 -8.88
N VAL A 41 -10.00 -0.34 -8.51
CA VAL A 41 -10.20 0.37 -7.24
C VAL A 41 -11.23 1.50 -7.31
N ILE A 42 -11.39 2.16 -8.47
CA ILE A 42 -12.40 3.20 -8.72
C ILE A 42 -13.16 2.83 -10.01
N PRO A 43 -14.05 1.83 -9.98
CA PRO A 43 -14.71 1.33 -11.20
C PRO A 43 -15.69 2.34 -11.82
N GLN A 44 -16.15 3.33 -11.05
CA GLN A 44 -17.09 4.38 -11.45
C GLN A 44 -16.46 5.76 -11.24
N TYR A 45 -16.66 6.67 -12.19
CA TYR A 45 -16.20 8.05 -12.13
C TYR A 45 -17.17 8.96 -12.90
N SER A 46 -17.34 10.20 -12.45
CA SER A 46 -18.02 11.27 -13.19
C SER A 46 -17.03 12.29 -13.75
N ASN A 47 -15.85 12.42 -13.14
CA ASN A 47 -14.84 13.41 -13.46
C ASN A 47 -13.61 12.76 -14.11
N TRP A 48 -13.57 12.74 -15.45
CA TRP A 48 -12.46 12.14 -16.20
C TRP A 48 -11.11 12.82 -15.90
N LYS A 49 -11.09 14.13 -15.68
CA LYS A 49 -9.84 14.88 -15.46
C LYS A 49 -9.17 14.46 -14.15
N ARG A 50 -9.93 14.36 -13.06
CA ARG A 50 -9.48 13.80 -11.78
C ARG A 50 -9.08 12.34 -11.92
N TYR A 51 -9.86 11.57 -12.68
CA TYR A 51 -9.57 10.17 -12.94
C TYR A 51 -8.22 9.96 -13.67
N VAL A 52 -7.90 10.81 -14.65
CA VAL A 52 -6.58 10.85 -15.32
C VAL A 52 -5.47 11.27 -14.37
N ALA A 53 -5.70 12.25 -13.51
CA ALA A 53 -4.72 12.62 -12.47
C ALA A 53 -4.42 11.43 -11.54
N PHE A 54 -5.44 10.70 -11.09
CA PHE A 54 -5.28 9.48 -10.30
C PHE A 54 -4.48 8.40 -11.07
N MET A 55 -4.77 8.15 -12.35
CA MET A 55 -4.01 7.20 -13.17
C MET A 55 -2.52 7.56 -13.28
N ARG A 56 -2.19 8.84 -13.41
CA ARG A 56 -0.80 9.33 -13.45
C ARG A 56 -0.10 9.15 -12.10
N LEU A 57 -0.81 9.41 -11.01
CA LEU A 57 -0.31 9.11 -9.66
C LEU A 57 -0.05 7.61 -9.48
N MET A 58 -0.96 6.74 -9.94
CA MET A 58 -0.74 5.29 -9.94
C MET A 58 0.44 4.88 -10.83
N THR A 59 0.70 5.57 -11.93
CA THR A 59 1.89 5.33 -12.77
C THR A 59 3.18 5.60 -12.00
N ILE A 60 3.24 6.71 -11.26
CA ILE A 60 4.37 7.02 -10.37
C ILE A 60 4.50 5.95 -9.28
N GLY A 61 3.38 5.58 -8.64
CA GLY A 61 3.38 4.59 -7.57
C GLY A 61 3.84 3.21 -8.02
N VAL A 62 3.35 2.73 -9.16
CA VAL A 62 3.81 1.47 -9.76
C VAL A 62 5.32 1.50 -9.97
N ILE A 63 5.88 2.57 -10.55
CA ILE A 63 7.34 2.68 -10.73
C ILE A 63 8.07 2.68 -9.38
N SER A 64 7.55 3.41 -8.40
CA SER A 64 8.12 3.44 -7.05
C SER A 64 8.14 2.06 -6.38
N GLU A 65 7.20 1.17 -6.69
CA GLU A 65 7.12 -0.17 -6.10
C GLU A 65 8.14 -1.18 -6.66
N PHE A 66 8.77 -0.91 -7.81
CA PHE A 66 9.76 -1.84 -8.36
C PHE A 66 11.10 -1.22 -8.80
N ARG A 67 11.15 0.10 -8.94
CA ARG A 67 12.33 0.90 -9.31
C ARG A 67 12.34 2.23 -8.56
N GLY A 68 12.43 2.16 -7.22
CA GLY A 68 12.47 3.35 -6.35
C GLY A 68 13.56 4.36 -6.71
N ASP A 69 14.66 3.91 -7.31
CA ASP A 69 15.75 4.78 -7.78
C ASP A 69 15.34 5.85 -8.81
N LEU A 70 14.20 5.65 -9.49
CA LEU A 70 13.66 6.61 -10.45
C LEU A 70 12.73 7.65 -9.82
N VAL A 71 12.42 7.51 -8.52
CA VAL A 71 11.43 8.31 -7.80
C VAL A 71 12.10 8.96 -6.59
N ASP A 72 12.40 10.26 -6.71
CA ASP A 72 12.91 11.07 -5.61
C ASP A 72 11.95 12.23 -5.33
N VAL A 73 11.17 12.12 -4.25
CA VAL A 73 10.25 13.19 -3.79
C VAL A 73 10.97 14.30 -3.02
N ILE A 74 12.24 14.12 -2.71
CA ILE A 74 13.07 15.08 -1.98
C ILE A 74 13.74 16.02 -2.98
N ASP A 75 14.16 15.54 -4.15
CA ASP A 75 14.88 16.35 -5.14
C ASP A 75 14.07 17.54 -5.70
N GLY A 76 12.74 17.42 -5.75
CA GLY A 76 11.89 18.54 -6.13
C GLY A 76 10.44 18.19 -6.43
N PRO A 77 9.66 19.15 -6.95
CA PRO A 77 8.24 18.94 -7.26
C PRO A 77 8.02 18.08 -8.50
N ARG A 78 9.07 17.80 -9.27
CA ARG A 78 8.99 16.97 -10.48
C ARG A 78 9.41 15.54 -10.16
N VAL A 79 8.48 14.61 -10.35
CA VAL A 79 8.71 13.17 -10.20
C VAL A 79 8.42 12.53 -11.55
N LEU A 80 9.42 11.88 -12.14
CA LEU A 80 9.39 11.41 -13.52
C LEU A 80 9.03 12.57 -14.48
N ALA A 81 8.01 12.40 -15.33
CA ALA A 81 7.54 13.42 -16.26
C ALA A 81 6.53 14.42 -15.64
N TYR A 82 6.16 14.26 -14.37
CA TYR A 82 5.03 14.95 -13.77
C TYR A 82 5.46 16.01 -12.77
N ASN A 83 4.69 17.11 -12.68
CA ASN A 83 4.70 17.95 -11.48
C ASN A 83 3.73 17.33 -10.45
N LEU A 84 4.28 16.80 -9.36
CA LEU A 84 3.54 16.01 -8.39
C LEU A 84 2.47 16.85 -7.68
N ASP A 85 2.82 18.05 -7.21
CA ASP A 85 1.88 18.95 -6.54
C ASP A 85 0.72 19.36 -7.46
N SER A 86 1.00 19.56 -8.75
CA SER A 86 -0.05 19.88 -9.74
C SER A 86 -1.00 18.71 -9.96
N LEU A 87 -0.51 17.46 -10.00
CA LEU A 87 -1.38 16.28 -10.12
C LEU A 87 -2.25 16.06 -8.89
N LEU A 88 -1.66 16.22 -7.70
CA LEU A 88 -2.40 16.08 -6.44
C LEU A 88 -3.44 17.20 -6.30
N HIS A 89 -3.10 18.43 -6.68
CA HIS A 89 -4.05 19.54 -6.74
C HIS A 89 -5.17 19.26 -7.75
N GLU A 90 -4.85 18.77 -8.95
CA GLU A 90 -5.86 18.41 -9.94
C GLU A 90 -6.85 17.38 -9.39
N LEU A 91 -6.37 16.37 -8.66
CA LEU A 91 -7.20 15.33 -8.07
C LEU A 91 -8.05 15.84 -6.89
N PHE A 92 -7.48 16.65 -6.00
CA PHE A 92 -8.06 16.95 -4.68
C PHE A 92 -8.42 18.41 -4.43
N HIS A 93 -8.26 19.32 -5.39
CA HIS A 93 -8.76 20.69 -5.20
C HIS A 93 -10.23 20.67 -4.78
N ASP A 94 -10.60 21.60 -3.91
CA ASP A 94 -11.93 21.74 -3.32
C ASP A 94 -12.39 20.56 -2.44
N THR A 95 -11.52 19.59 -2.11
CA THR A 95 -11.81 18.57 -1.09
C THR A 95 -11.36 19.01 0.30
N PRO A 96 -12.08 18.66 1.38
CA PRO A 96 -11.70 19.00 2.75
C PRO A 96 -10.32 18.49 3.16
N GLY A 97 -9.90 17.33 2.66
CA GLY A 97 -8.63 16.69 3.03
C GLY A 97 -7.52 16.84 1.98
N HIS A 98 -7.58 17.84 1.10
CA HIS A 98 -6.59 18.04 0.05
C HIS A 98 -5.15 18.00 0.57
N GLN A 99 -4.81 18.80 1.58
CA GLN A 99 -3.45 18.82 2.13
C GLN A 99 -3.05 17.48 2.77
N ALA A 100 -3.99 16.81 3.45
CA ALA A 100 -3.74 15.51 4.05
C ALA A 100 -3.43 14.45 2.99
N MET A 101 -4.15 14.43 1.86
CA MET A 101 -3.90 13.48 0.77
C MET A 101 -2.61 13.79 0.00
N VAL A 102 -2.19 15.06 -0.07
CA VAL A 102 -0.88 15.43 -0.59
C VAL A 102 0.23 14.79 0.24
N LEU A 103 0.17 14.95 1.56
CA LEU A 103 1.15 14.35 2.47
C LEU A 103 1.07 12.82 2.48
N GLU A 104 -0.13 12.25 2.38
CA GLU A 104 -0.34 10.80 2.28
C GLU A 104 0.43 10.21 1.10
N PHE A 105 0.27 10.80 -0.09
CA PHE A 105 0.91 10.29 -1.30
C PHE A 105 2.42 10.51 -1.30
N LYS A 106 2.88 11.65 -0.80
CA LYS A 106 4.33 11.92 -0.64
C LYS A 106 4.97 10.95 0.35
N SER A 107 4.27 10.62 1.44
CA SER A 107 4.72 9.64 2.43
C SER A 107 4.87 8.25 1.81
N PHE A 108 3.86 7.82 1.05
CA PHE A 108 3.90 6.58 0.29
C PHE A 108 5.12 6.55 -0.63
N LEU A 109 5.28 7.56 -1.50
CA LEU A 109 6.42 7.60 -2.41
C LEU A 109 7.77 7.60 -1.70
N LEU A 110 7.91 8.36 -0.61
CA LEU A 110 9.14 8.41 0.19
C LEU A 110 9.51 7.03 0.74
N VAL A 111 8.57 6.33 1.37
CA VAL A 111 8.81 5.01 1.95
C VAL A 111 9.06 3.98 0.86
N THR A 112 8.20 3.95 -0.16
CA THR A 112 8.23 2.92 -1.20
C THR A 112 9.46 3.07 -2.08
N SER A 113 9.91 4.29 -2.38
CA SER A 113 11.15 4.49 -3.14
C SER A 113 12.38 4.08 -2.35
N GLU A 114 12.46 4.38 -1.04
CA GLU A 114 13.53 3.90 -0.16
C GLU A 114 13.55 2.36 -0.10
N LYS A 115 12.38 1.74 0.04
CA LYS A 115 12.18 0.27 0.10
C LYS A 115 12.66 -0.44 -1.16
N THR A 116 12.49 0.13 -2.34
CA THR A 116 12.75 -0.56 -3.62
C THR A 116 13.99 -0.01 -4.34
N SER A 117 14.69 0.93 -3.73
CA SER A 117 15.97 1.47 -4.19
C SER A 117 17.14 0.50 -4.00
N HIS A 118 18.21 0.68 -4.77
CA HIS A 118 19.48 -0.02 -4.54
C HIS A 118 20.14 0.36 -3.20
N ARG A 119 19.80 1.53 -2.64
CA ARG A 119 20.32 2.01 -1.35
C ARG A 119 19.62 1.41 -0.13
N ARG A 120 18.53 0.65 -0.31
CA ARG A 120 17.70 0.07 0.79
C ARG A 120 18.53 -0.46 1.96
N SER A 121 19.52 -1.32 1.69
CA SER A 121 20.29 -2.01 2.74
C SER A 121 21.09 -1.06 3.65
N ASN A 122 21.39 0.15 3.17
CA ASN A 122 22.09 1.20 3.93
C ASN A 122 21.15 2.37 4.30
N SER A 123 19.85 2.30 3.97
CA SER A 123 18.89 3.37 4.23
C SER A 123 18.48 3.36 5.70
N GLU A 124 18.91 4.38 6.44
CA GLU A 124 18.48 4.58 7.83
C GLU A 124 16.98 4.88 7.91
N MET A 125 16.44 5.60 6.92
CA MET A 125 15.01 5.88 6.81
C MET A 125 14.22 4.56 6.75
N PHE A 126 14.57 3.67 5.82
CA PHE A 126 13.86 2.40 5.66
C PHE A 126 14.03 1.50 6.90
N ARG A 127 15.23 1.45 7.49
CA ARG A 127 15.47 0.69 8.72
C ARG A 127 14.58 1.16 9.87
N ARG A 128 14.48 2.48 10.10
CA ARG A 128 13.62 3.06 11.13
C ARG A 128 12.15 2.88 10.83
N TYR A 129 11.76 2.98 9.56
CA TYR A 129 10.40 2.69 9.13
C TYR A 129 10.00 1.26 9.51
N VAL A 130 10.82 0.26 9.17
CA VAL A 130 10.52 -1.15 9.49
C VAL A 130 10.51 -1.42 10.99
N ASN A 131 11.38 -0.75 11.77
CA ASN A 131 11.31 -0.79 13.24
C ASN A 131 9.98 -0.22 13.76
N ALA A 132 9.55 0.90 13.22
CA ALA A 132 8.35 1.59 13.65
C ALA A 132 7.08 0.77 13.37
N LEU A 133 7.06 -0.03 12.29
CA LEU A 133 5.92 -0.89 11.92
C LEU A 133 5.41 -1.75 13.08
N VAL A 134 6.30 -2.19 13.98
CA VAL A 134 5.93 -3.13 15.05
C VAL A 134 5.65 -2.49 16.42
N SER A 135 5.60 -1.15 16.50
CA SER A 135 5.43 -0.46 17.79
C SER A 135 4.07 -0.70 18.43
N SER A 136 2.99 -0.74 17.63
CA SER A 136 1.65 -1.13 18.06
C SER A 136 0.79 -1.53 16.84
N PRO A 137 -0.26 -2.34 17.02
CA PRO A 137 -1.20 -2.66 15.93
C PRO A 137 -1.88 -1.44 15.31
N GLN A 138 -2.20 -0.42 16.11
CA GLN A 138 -2.81 0.83 15.63
C GLN A 138 -1.86 1.57 14.69
N GLN A 139 -0.61 1.75 15.12
CA GLN A 139 0.43 2.38 14.32
C GLN A 139 0.72 1.59 13.05
N TRP A 140 0.78 0.26 13.16
CA TRP A 140 0.90 -0.65 12.03
C TRP A 140 -0.16 -0.38 10.97
N PHE A 141 -1.45 -0.39 11.35
CA PHE A 141 -2.52 -0.19 10.36
C PHE A 141 -2.48 1.19 9.74
N ARG A 142 -2.09 2.23 10.49
CA ARG A 142 -1.93 3.57 9.92
C ARG A 142 -0.78 3.67 8.92
N MET A 143 0.36 3.02 9.21
CA MET A 143 1.51 2.96 8.31
C MET A 143 1.23 2.07 7.09
N ARG A 144 0.52 0.95 7.29
CA ARG A 144 0.11 0.02 6.22
C ARG A 144 -0.93 0.63 5.30
N ASP A 145 -1.87 1.41 5.84
CA ASP A 145 -2.83 2.21 5.08
C ASP A 145 -2.12 3.14 4.08
N CYS A 146 -1.12 3.88 4.56
CA CYS A 146 -0.30 4.75 3.70
C CYS A 146 0.45 3.96 2.62
N ASP A 147 1.12 2.86 2.99
CA ASP A 147 1.86 2.00 2.07
C ASP A 147 0.95 1.29 1.04
N ALA A 148 -0.29 0.96 1.43
CA ALA A 148 -1.31 0.39 0.54
C ALA A 148 -2.13 1.45 -0.22
N LEU A 149 -1.89 2.74 0.05
CA LEU A 149 -2.68 3.87 -0.44
C LEU A 149 -4.20 3.73 -0.21
N ALA A 150 -4.61 3.12 0.90
CA ALA A 150 -6.02 2.77 1.09
C ALA A 150 -6.89 4.01 1.31
N ARG A 151 -6.56 4.86 2.30
CA ARG A 151 -7.29 6.12 2.54
C ARG A 151 -7.20 7.07 1.36
N PHE A 152 -6.03 7.10 0.73
CA PHE A 152 -5.78 7.89 -0.48
C PHE A 152 -6.72 7.50 -1.61
N THR A 153 -6.89 6.19 -1.83
CA THR A 153 -7.76 5.66 -2.88
C THR A 153 -9.25 5.87 -2.57
N ILE A 154 -9.65 5.74 -1.30
CA ILE A 154 -11.01 6.10 -0.85
C ILE A 154 -11.31 7.57 -1.18
N ALA A 155 -10.43 8.48 -0.76
CA ALA A 155 -10.55 9.91 -1.02
C ALA A 155 -10.55 10.21 -2.53
N ALA A 156 -9.65 9.59 -3.29
CA ALA A 156 -9.57 9.74 -4.74
C ALA A 156 -10.85 9.24 -5.43
N GLY A 157 -11.43 8.15 -4.97
CA GLY A 157 -12.70 7.62 -5.48
C GLY A 157 -13.85 8.61 -5.32
N LEU A 158 -13.96 9.24 -4.14
CA LEU A 158 -14.96 10.29 -3.89
C LEU A 158 -14.71 11.51 -4.79
N ALA A 159 -13.45 11.96 -4.87
CA ALA A 159 -13.05 13.09 -5.70
C ALA A 159 -13.30 12.86 -7.20
N CYS A 160 -13.02 11.66 -7.72
CA CYS A 160 -13.26 11.28 -9.11
C CYS A 160 -14.77 11.20 -9.47
N ASN A 161 -15.64 11.23 -8.46
CA ASN A 161 -17.10 11.24 -8.61
C ASN A 161 -17.73 12.58 -8.16
N ASP A 162 -16.92 13.64 -8.01
CA ASP A 162 -17.34 14.98 -7.57
C ASP A 162 -18.12 14.97 -6.24
N LEU A 163 -17.87 13.98 -5.37
CA LEU A 163 -18.47 13.86 -4.05
C LEU A 163 -17.60 14.57 -3.00
N LEU A 164 -17.43 15.88 -3.19
CA LEU A 164 -16.44 16.68 -2.46
C LEU A 164 -16.83 16.95 -1.00
N ASP A 165 -18.13 16.90 -0.69
CA ASP A 165 -18.67 17.16 0.64
C ASP A 165 -18.65 15.92 1.56
N ILE A 166 -18.28 14.75 1.03
CA ILE A 166 -18.20 13.50 1.77
C ILE A 166 -16.75 13.26 2.17
N TRP A 167 -16.49 13.23 3.48
CA TRP A 167 -15.17 12.96 4.02
C TRP A 167 -15.28 12.21 5.34
N TYR A 168 -14.45 11.18 5.53
CA TYR A 168 -14.46 10.38 6.74
C TYR A 168 -13.56 11.01 7.81
N THR A 169 -13.89 10.77 9.07
CA THR A 169 -12.99 11.09 10.18
C THR A 169 -11.79 10.15 10.19
N ASP A 170 -10.70 10.52 10.87
CA ASP A 170 -9.51 9.66 10.97
C ASP A 170 -9.85 8.28 11.55
N THR A 171 -10.67 8.21 12.60
CA THR A 171 -11.10 6.95 13.21
C THR A 171 -11.90 6.07 12.24
N GLN A 172 -12.73 6.67 11.38
CA GLN A 172 -13.45 5.94 10.34
C GLN A 172 -12.49 5.44 9.24
N TYR A 173 -11.55 6.28 8.81
CA TYR A 173 -10.50 5.86 7.88
C TYR A 173 -9.69 4.70 8.44
N ASP A 174 -9.29 4.76 9.71
CA ASP A 174 -8.51 3.70 10.35
C ASP A 174 -9.25 2.35 10.29
N ILE A 175 -10.57 2.33 10.53
CA ILE A 175 -11.38 1.11 10.41
C ILE A 175 -11.50 0.63 8.97
N LEU A 176 -11.82 1.53 8.03
CA LEU A 176 -11.99 1.17 6.62
C LEU A 176 -10.69 0.61 6.03
N CYS A 177 -9.55 1.24 6.35
CA CYS A 177 -8.25 0.83 5.89
C CYS A 177 -7.76 -0.44 6.57
N GLU A 178 -8.05 -0.65 7.87
CA GLU A 178 -7.76 -1.91 8.56
C GLU A 178 -8.52 -3.09 7.92
N ILE A 179 -9.80 -2.90 7.55
CA ILE A 179 -10.58 -3.91 6.81
C ILE A 179 -9.90 -4.22 5.48
N GLY A 180 -9.60 -3.18 4.69
CA GLY A 180 -8.98 -3.34 3.36
C GLY A 180 -7.61 -4.03 3.42
N ALA A 181 -6.72 -3.57 4.30
CA ALA A 181 -5.38 -4.13 4.48
C ALA A 181 -5.43 -5.58 4.97
N THR A 182 -6.27 -5.89 5.95
CA THR A 182 -6.40 -7.26 6.47
C THR A 182 -6.92 -8.22 5.40
N MET A 183 -7.92 -7.80 4.62
CA MET A 183 -8.45 -8.62 3.52
C MET A 183 -7.39 -8.83 2.42
N TYR A 184 -6.75 -7.75 1.98
CA TYR A 184 -5.75 -7.82 0.92
C TYR A 184 -4.55 -8.68 1.33
N ASP A 185 -3.97 -8.44 2.51
CA ASP A 185 -2.78 -9.16 2.99
C ASP A 185 -3.06 -10.65 3.21
N ALA A 186 -4.31 -11.03 3.53
CA ALA A 186 -4.67 -12.43 3.72
C ALA A 186 -4.65 -13.18 2.39
N VAL A 187 -5.19 -12.55 1.34
CA VAL A 187 -5.26 -13.14 0.00
C VAL A 187 -3.90 -13.05 -0.72
N ALA A 188 -3.18 -11.94 -0.54
CA ALA A 188 -1.84 -11.70 -1.08
C ALA A 188 -0.72 -12.39 -0.28
N PHE A 189 -1.04 -13.15 0.77
CA PHE A 189 -0.08 -13.71 1.74
C PHE A 189 1.16 -14.35 1.09
N PHE A 190 0.96 -15.29 0.16
CA PHE A 190 2.09 -15.99 -0.48
C PHE A 190 2.83 -15.12 -1.49
N LYS A 191 2.14 -14.17 -2.14
CA LYS A 191 2.79 -13.13 -2.96
C LYS A 191 3.72 -12.27 -2.08
N HIS A 192 3.22 -11.77 -0.97
CA HIS A 192 4.02 -10.95 -0.04
C HIS A 192 5.20 -11.73 0.55
N GLN A 193 5.05 -13.03 0.86
CA GLN A 193 6.18 -13.88 1.20
C GLN A 193 7.19 -13.99 0.04
N SER A 194 6.70 -14.13 -1.19
CA SER A 194 7.53 -14.18 -2.41
C SER A 194 8.31 -12.89 -2.67
N GLU A 195 7.76 -11.76 -2.25
CA GLU A 195 8.42 -10.45 -2.35
C GLU A 195 9.33 -10.16 -1.14
N GLY A 196 9.29 -10.98 -0.09
CA GLY A 196 9.96 -10.65 1.17
C GLY A 196 9.40 -9.39 1.81
N GLU A 197 8.10 -9.13 1.61
CA GLU A 197 7.41 -7.91 2.02
C GLU A 197 7.57 -7.64 3.52
N THR A 198 7.81 -6.37 3.87
CA THR A 198 7.83 -5.86 5.25
C THR A 198 6.45 -5.39 5.68
N ASN A 199 5.61 -5.00 4.73
CA ASN A 199 4.31 -4.42 4.93
C ASN A 199 3.18 -5.45 4.67
N SER A 200 3.23 -6.57 5.38
CA SER A 200 2.14 -7.55 5.41
C SER A 200 1.63 -7.80 6.83
N THR A 201 0.31 -7.70 7.03
CA THR A 201 -0.36 -7.88 8.34
C THR A 201 0.03 -9.21 8.99
N PHE A 202 0.10 -10.27 8.18
CA PHE A 202 0.44 -11.62 8.64
C PHE A 202 1.94 -11.89 8.76
N ALA A 203 2.81 -10.89 8.59
CA ALA A 203 4.20 -10.96 9.04
C ALA A 203 4.30 -10.80 10.57
N TYR A 204 3.35 -10.06 11.16
CA TYR A 204 3.35 -9.65 12.55
C TYR A 204 2.24 -10.31 13.37
N MET A 205 1.20 -10.80 12.71
CA MET A 205 0.09 -11.52 13.35
C MET A 205 0.27 -13.05 13.23
N PRO A 206 -0.39 -13.85 14.09
CA PRO A 206 -0.37 -15.29 13.96
C PRO A 206 -0.90 -15.74 12.60
N GLU A 207 -0.11 -16.52 11.86
CA GLU A 207 -0.44 -16.91 10.49
C GLU A 207 -1.66 -17.84 10.42
N ASP A 208 -1.88 -18.64 11.47
CA ASP A 208 -3.03 -19.54 11.62
C ASP A 208 -4.35 -18.78 11.86
N GLU A 209 -4.29 -17.53 12.31
CA GLU A 209 -5.46 -16.66 12.44
C GLU A 209 -5.84 -15.95 11.12
N ARG A 210 -5.09 -16.13 10.03
CA ARG A 210 -5.35 -15.45 8.75
C ARG A 210 -6.76 -15.67 8.22
N ILE A 211 -7.26 -16.90 8.29
CA ILE A 211 -8.58 -17.27 7.76
C ILE A 211 -9.70 -16.66 8.63
N SER A 212 -9.58 -16.75 9.95
CA SER A 212 -10.57 -16.20 10.88
C SER A 212 -10.56 -14.66 10.84
N ALA A 213 -9.39 -14.03 10.73
CA ALA A 213 -9.25 -12.59 10.53
C ALA A 213 -9.96 -12.14 9.25
N PHE A 214 -9.68 -12.78 8.11
CA PHE A 214 -10.37 -12.48 6.84
C PHE A 214 -11.89 -12.62 6.96
N GLN A 215 -12.35 -13.70 7.60
CA GLN A 215 -13.78 -13.91 7.81
C GLN A 215 -14.41 -12.79 8.66
N GLY A 216 -13.76 -12.40 9.76
CA GLY A 216 -14.24 -11.36 10.67
C GLY A 216 -14.31 -10.00 9.98
N VAL A 217 -13.24 -9.56 9.33
CA VAL A 217 -13.24 -8.26 8.62
C VAL A 217 -14.27 -8.23 7.47
N ARG A 218 -14.50 -9.37 6.80
CA ARG A 218 -15.53 -9.49 5.76
C ARG A 218 -16.94 -9.34 6.33
N GLN A 219 -17.21 -9.89 7.52
CA GLN A 219 -18.50 -9.70 8.20
C GLN A 219 -18.71 -8.23 8.58
N VAL A 220 -17.68 -7.58 9.12
CA VAL A 220 -17.71 -6.15 9.44
C VAL A 220 -17.97 -5.31 8.17
N LEU A 221 -17.30 -5.62 7.05
CA LEU A 221 -17.54 -4.95 5.78
C LEU A 221 -18.98 -5.09 5.30
N TRP A 222 -19.58 -6.29 5.41
CA TRP A 222 -20.97 -6.49 5.03
C TRP A 222 -21.95 -5.75 5.94
N ALA A 223 -21.70 -5.69 7.25
CA ALA A 223 -22.54 -4.93 8.16
C ALA A 223 -22.47 -3.42 7.87
N LEU A 224 -21.28 -2.90 7.58
CA LEU A 224 -21.09 -1.52 7.13
C LEU A 224 -21.85 -1.25 5.84
N ASP A 225 -21.70 -2.12 4.83
CA ASP A 225 -22.36 -1.96 3.54
C ASP A 225 -23.89 -1.98 3.66
N VAL A 226 -24.46 -2.85 4.48
CA VAL A 226 -25.91 -2.86 4.75
C VAL A 226 -26.34 -1.57 5.45
N ALA A 227 -25.61 -1.13 6.48
CA ALA A 227 -25.98 0.05 7.26
C ALA A 227 -25.85 1.37 6.47
N MET A 228 -24.99 1.40 5.45
CA MET A 228 -24.70 2.59 4.66
C MET A 228 -25.14 2.46 3.19
N ALA A 229 -25.97 1.47 2.85
CA ALA A 229 -26.39 1.19 1.47
C ALA A 229 -27.01 2.41 0.77
N ASP A 230 -27.75 3.24 1.52
CA ASP A 230 -28.42 4.45 1.02
C ASP A 230 -27.61 5.74 1.27
N VAL A 231 -26.41 5.63 1.85
CA VAL A 231 -25.55 6.80 2.13
C VAL A 231 -24.80 7.19 0.84
N PRO A 232 -24.94 8.44 0.36
CA PRO A 232 -24.24 8.88 -0.84
C PRO A 232 -22.72 8.69 -0.74
N GLY A 233 -22.10 8.26 -1.84
CA GLY A 233 -20.65 7.98 -1.92
C GLY A 233 -20.19 6.72 -1.20
N HIS A 234 -21.01 6.11 -0.33
CA HIS A 234 -20.60 4.92 0.38
C HIS A 234 -20.34 3.73 -0.55
N ALA A 235 -21.15 3.58 -1.60
CA ALA A 235 -20.95 2.55 -2.62
C ALA A 235 -19.56 2.64 -3.27
N ILE A 236 -18.98 3.83 -3.42
CA ILE A 236 -17.61 3.98 -3.95
C ILE A 236 -16.61 3.37 -2.97
N VAL A 237 -16.77 3.66 -1.69
CA VAL A 237 -15.88 3.16 -0.62
C VAL A 237 -15.98 1.65 -0.47
N THR A 238 -17.19 1.09 -0.39
CA THR A 238 -17.34 -0.37 -0.26
C THR A 238 -16.92 -1.11 -1.52
N ASN A 239 -17.12 -0.53 -2.70
CA ASN A 239 -16.61 -1.13 -3.93
C ASN A 239 -15.08 -1.14 -3.96
N PHE A 240 -14.41 -0.10 -3.48
CA PHE A 240 -12.95 -0.13 -3.29
C PHE A 240 -12.55 -1.27 -2.34
N LEU A 241 -13.11 -1.31 -1.12
CA LEU A 241 -12.76 -2.31 -0.10
C LEU A 241 -13.04 -3.74 -0.56
N ARG A 242 -14.16 -3.96 -1.26
CA ARG A 242 -14.49 -5.25 -1.87
C ARG A 242 -13.47 -5.67 -2.91
N ASN A 243 -13.03 -4.75 -3.78
CA ASN A 243 -12.08 -5.07 -4.85
C ASN A 243 -10.68 -5.31 -4.30
N VAL A 244 -10.18 -4.44 -3.42
CA VAL A 244 -8.85 -4.62 -2.81
C VAL A 244 -8.79 -5.89 -1.96
N GLY A 245 -9.90 -6.27 -1.32
CA GLY A 245 -9.98 -7.46 -0.48
C GLY A 245 -9.97 -8.82 -1.20
N GLY A 246 -9.68 -8.88 -2.51
CA GLY A 246 -9.52 -10.15 -3.22
C GLY A 246 -9.67 -10.08 -4.75
N PRO A 247 -10.79 -9.57 -5.30
CA PRO A 247 -11.04 -9.50 -6.75
C PRO A 247 -9.94 -8.83 -7.57
N ILE A 248 -9.23 -7.86 -7.00
CA ILE A 248 -8.08 -7.21 -7.65
C ILE A 248 -6.99 -8.24 -8.04
N LEU A 249 -6.80 -9.28 -7.22
CA LEU A 249 -5.81 -10.34 -7.48
C LEU A 249 -6.20 -11.27 -8.64
N MET A 250 -7.48 -11.33 -8.98
CA MET A 250 -7.96 -12.14 -10.11
C MET A 250 -8.02 -11.33 -11.41
N THR A 251 -8.20 -10.02 -11.29
CA THR A 251 -8.54 -9.13 -12.43
C THR A 251 -7.31 -8.45 -13.01
N MET A 252 -6.37 -8.00 -12.18
CA MET A 252 -5.13 -7.40 -12.69
C MET A 252 -4.12 -8.47 -13.07
N ARG A 253 -3.38 -8.21 -14.15
CA ARG A 253 -2.32 -9.12 -14.60
C ARG A 253 -1.17 -9.21 -13.63
N ARG A 254 -0.96 -8.18 -12.82
CA ARG A 254 0.11 -8.14 -11.83
C ARG A 254 0.04 -9.34 -10.88
N TYR A 255 -1.13 -9.90 -10.56
CA TYR A 255 -1.30 -10.87 -9.47
C TYR A 255 -1.26 -12.36 -9.85
N ARG A 256 -0.69 -12.72 -10.99
CA ARG A 256 -0.37 -14.10 -11.40
C ARG A 256 -1.53 -15.13 -11.41
N PHE A 257 -2.78 -14.73 -11.22
CA PHE A 257 -3.92 -15.66 -11.15
C PHE A 257 -4.01 -16.59 -12.36
N VAL A 258 -3.77 -16.08 -13.57
CA VAL A 258 -3.79 -16.87 -14.81
C VAL A 258 -2.55 -17.77 -14.91
N GLU A 259 -1.37 -17.23 -14.63
CA GLU A 259 -0.09 -17.95 -14.63
C GLU A 259 -0.07 -19.09 -13.59
N GLU A 260 -0.83 -18.93 -12.51
CA GLU A 260 -0.99 -19.92 -11.46
C GLU A 260 -2.13 -20.90 -11.71
N GLY A 261 -2.68 -20.94 -12.94
CA GLY A 261 -3.71 -21.90 -13.32
C GLY A 261 -5.06 -21.59 -12.67
N LEU A 262 -5.43 -20.30 -12.65
CA LEU A 262 -6.67 -19.80 -12.05
C LEU A 262 -6.74 -20.09 -10.54
N THR A 263 -5.58 -20.02 -9.88
CA THR A 263 -5.42 -20.17 -8.44
C THR A 263 -4.92 -18.86 -7.87
N ILE A 264 -5.48 -18.42 -6.75
CA ILE A 264 -5.00 -17.22 -6.05
C ILE A 264 -4.00 -17.66 -5.00
N GLY A 265 -2.77 -17.18 -5.11
CA GLY A 265 -1.75 -17.34 -4.09
C GLY A 265 -1.27 -18.79 -3.97
N LYS A 266 -0.41 -19.22 -4.88
CA LYS A 266 0.39 -20.43 -4.68
C LYS A 266 1.54 -20.16 -3.72
N THR A 267 1.90 -21.16 -2.94
CA THR A 267 3.14 -21.14 -2.16
C THR A 267 4.30 -20.84 -3.10
N GLU A 268 5.16 -19.94 -2.65
CA GLU A 268 6.39 -19.55 -3.32
C GLU A 268 7.22 -20.79 -3.73
N SER A 269 7.91 -20.70 -4.85
CA SER A 269 8.93 -21.65 -5.31
C SER A 269 10.22 -20.90 -5.65
N GLU A 270 11.33 -21.59 -5.81
CA GLU A 270 12.59 -20.95 -6.27
C GLU A 270 12.42 -20.22 -7.62
N ASP A 271 11.58 -20.75 -8.52
CA ASP A 271 11.28 -20.09 -9.78
C ASP A 271 10.52 -18.77 -9.55
N ILE A 272 9.52 -18.77 -8.67
CA ILE A 272 8.77 -17.56 -8.31
C ILE A 272 9.71 -16.52 -7.67
N ILE A 273 10.58 -16.95 -6.76
CA ILE A 273 11.59 -16.10 -6.13
C ILE A 273 12.47 -15.45 -7.19
N ASN A 274 13.00 -16.24 -8.13
CA ASN A 274 13.89 -15.72 -9.16
C ASN A 274 13.18 -14.76 -10.11
N GLU A 275 11.91 -15.02 -10.43
CA GLU A 275 11.07 -14.09 -11.20
C GLU A 275 10.87 -12.75 -10.46
N THR A 276 10.64 -12.76 -9.14
CA THR A 276 10.52 -11.52 -8.34
C THR A 276 11.82 -10.72 -8.28
N ARG A 277 12.99 -11.37 -8.28
CA ARG A 277 14.30 -10.70 -8.37
C ARG A 277 14.55 -10.03 -9.72
N GLN A 278 13.92 -10.56 -10.77
CA GLN A 278 14.00 -10.04 -12.14
C GLN A 278 12.92 -9.01 -12.46
N ASN A 279 12.08 -8.67 -11.49
CA ASN A 279 10.91 -7.82 -11.62
C ASN A 279 9.88 -8.29 -12.65
N PHE A 280 9.70 -9.60 -12.77
CA PHE A 280 8.60 -10.15 -13.54
C PHE A 280 7.27 -9.58 -13.02
N LYS A 281 6.41 -9.10 -13.92
CA LYS A 281 5.15 -8.41 -13.60
C LYS A 281 5.31 -7.19 -12.69
N LEU A 282 6.46 -6.51 -12.74
CA LEU A 282 6.77 -5.36 -11.89
C LEU A 282 6.75 -5.70 -10.38
N TRP A 283 6.96 -6.96 -10.01
CA TRP A 283 7.16 -7.34 -8.61
C TRP A 283 8.57 -6.99 -8.20
N THR A 284 8.84 -6.84 -6.91
CA THR A 284 10.20 -6.66 -6.43
C THR A 284 10.40 -7.47 -5.18
N ARG A 285 11.55 -8.15 -5.14
CA ARG A 285 11.97 -8.89 -3.96
C ARG A 285 12.87 -8.07 -3.07
N LEU A 286 12.54 -8.05 -1.79
CA LEU A 286 13.35 -7.48 -0.72
C LEU A 286 14.22 -8.58 -0.12
N ASP A 287 15.33 -8.95 -0.77
CA ASP A 287 16.31 -9.84 -0.14
C ASP A 287 17.14 -9.08 0.91
N ALA A 288 17.52 -9.77 1.99
CA ALA A 288 18.44 -9.22 2.97
C ALA A 288 19.81 -8.95 2.34
N GLY A 289 20.27 -7.69 2.39
CA GLY A 289 21.60 -7.30 1.95
C GLY A 289 22.53 -7.01 3.13
N PRO A 290 23.86 -7.01 2.92
CA PRO A 290 24.79 -6.54 3.93
C PRO A 290 24.64 -5.02 4.12
N ALA A 291 24.39 -4.57 5.35
CA ALA A 291 24.54 -3.18 5.73
C ALA A 291 26.01 -2.90 6.01
N THR A 292 26.66 -2.06 5.19
CA THR A 292 28.06 -1.65 5.41
C THR A 292 28.13 -0.35 6.22
N PHE A 293 27.15 0.53 6.04
CA PHE A 293 26.96 1.76 6.80
C PHE A 293 25.46 2.15 6.78
N LEU A 294 25.07 3.11 7.62
CA LEU A 294 23.73 3.69 7.62
C LEU A 294 23.82 5.14 7.16
N ASP A 295 23.00 5.53 6.19
CA ASP A 295 22.98 6.89 5.65
C ASP A 295 22.21 7.87 6.56
N ILE A 296 22.85 8.22 7.67
CA ILE A 296 22.29 9.12 8.68
C ILE A 296 22.07 10.53 8.12
N LYS A 297 22.94 11.01 7.21
CA LYS A 297 22.84 12.37 6.66
C LYS A 297 21.60 12.52 5.78
N HIS A 298 21.37 11.54 4.90
CA HIS A 298 20.18 11.51 4.07
C HIS A 298 18.91 11.43 4.93
N TYR A 299 18.93 10.60 5.97
CA TYR A 299 17.81 10.51 6.91
C TYR A 299 17.52 11.84 7.65
N GLN A 300 18.55 12.54 8.13
CA GLN A 300 18.37 13.85 8.78
C GLN A 300 17.81 14.91 7.82
N MET A 301 18.19 14.87 6.53
CA MET A 301 17.63 15.73 5.50
C MET A 301 16.16 15.42 5.23
N ILE A 302 15.77 14.14 5.25
CA ILE A 302 14.36 13.74 5.13
C ILE A 302 13.56 14.28 6.33
N LEU A 303 14.06 14.08 7.54
CA LEU A 303 13.38 14.54 8.76
C LEU A 303 13.22 16.06 8.82
N SER A 304 14.19 16.84 8.32
CA SER A 304 14.06 18.30 8.28
C SER A 304 12.97 18.80 7.33
N ARG A 305 12.36 17.90 6.55
CA ARG A 305 11.24 18.15 5.63
C ARG A 305 10.00 17.33 5.97
N SER A 306 9.89 16.84 7.20
CA SER A 306 8.74 16.04 7.66
C SER A 306 7.40 16.68 7.31
N ASP A 307 7.27 17.98 7.54
CA ASP A 307 6.01 18.72 7.37
C ASP A 307 5.53 18.78 5.91
N ASP A 308 6.43 18.59 4.95
CA ASP A 308 6.16 18.61 3.52
C ASP A 308 6.05 17.21 2.89
N LEU A 309 6.61 16.19 3.54
CA LEU A 309 6.81 14.85 2.99
C LEU A 309 6.05 13.75 3.72
N MET A 310 5.69 13.97 4.99
CA MET A 310 5.17 12.94 5.87
C MET A 310 3.76 13.26 6.35
N PHE A 311 2.92 12.24 6.46
CA PHE A 311 1.64 12.38 7.14
C PHE A 311 1.88 12.62 8.64
N PRO A 312 0.92 13.28 9.35
CA PRO A 312 1.08 13.60 10.76
C PRO A 312 1.36 12.37 11.64
N GLY A 313 2.42 12.42 12.45
CA GLY A 313 2.81 11.35 13.37
C GLY A 313 3.94 10.45 12.87
N LEU A 314 4.19 10.38 11.55
CA LEU A 314 5.20 9.47 11.00
C LEU A 314 6.61 9.85 11.47
N ALA A 315 6.97 11.13 11.45
CA ALA A 315 8.31 11.58 11.85
C ALA A 315 8.61 11.22 13.31
N GLU A 316 7.63 11.43 14.20
CA GLU A 316 7.71 11.07 15.61
C GLU A 316 7.90 9.56 15.79
N TRP A 317 7.20 8.74 15.00
CA TRP A 317 7.34 7.29 15.05
C TRP A 317 8.69 6.78 14.56
N LEU A 318 9.30 7.44 13.56
CA LEU A 318 10.63 7.08 13.07
C LEU A 318 11.74 7.42 14.09
N GLU A 319 11.54 8.49 14.85
CA GLU A 319 12.48 8.94 15.89
C GLU A 319 12.23 8.31 17.26
N ALA A 320 11.06 7.69 17.47
CA ALA A 320 10.74 6.99 18.69
C ALA A 320 11.71 5.81 18.93
N ASP A 321 12.59 5.95 19.91
CA ASP A 321 13.34 4.84 20.50
C ASP A 321 12.39 4.11 21.45
N SER A 322 11.42 3.38 20.89
CA SER A 322 10.48 2.62 21.70
C SER A 322 11.24 1.55 22.48
N GLN A 323 10.78 1.23 23.70
CA GLN A 323 11.28 0.08 24.46
C GLN A 323 10.92 -1.18 23.67
N HIS A 324 11.79 -1.55 22.74
CA HIS A 324 11.64 -2.71 21.92
C HIS A 324 11.57 -3.95 22.82
N CYS A 325 10.61 -4.84 22.54
CA CYS A 325 10.59 -6.14 23.18
C CYS A 325 11.94 -6.83 22.93
N THR A 326 12.64 -7.19 24.01
CA THR A 326 13.99 -7.77 23.95
C THR A 326 14.02 -9.18 23.35
N GLN A 327 12.85 -9.79 23.14
CA GLN A 327 12.70 -11.10 22.51
C GLN A 327 12.39 -11.01 21.00
N CYS A 328 12.04 -9.83 20.49
CA CYS A 328 11.82 -9.62 19.05
C CYS A 328 13.15 -9.38 18.34
N VAL A 329 13.26 -9.75 17.06
CA VAL A 329 14.50 -9.64 16.29
C VAL A 329 14.47 -8.41 15.40
N TYR A 330 15.22 -7.39 15.82
CA TYR A 330 15.48 -6.18 15.05
C TYR A 330 16.81 -6.30 14.30
N ARG A 331 16.89 -5.68 13.12
CA ARG A 331 18.02 -5.84 12.18
C ARG A 331 18.59 -4.50 11.76
N LYS A 332 19.85 -4.54 11.32
CA LYS A 332 20.52 -3.38 10.72
C LYS A 332 20.10 -3.16 9.25
N ALA A 333 19.79 -4.24 8.54
CA ALA A 333 19.19 -4.23 7.22
C ALA A 333 18.03 -5.22 7.20
N TYR A 334 16.91 -4.79 6.62
CA TYR A 334 15.70 -5.59 6.48
C TYR A 334 15.57 -6.18 5.07
N GLY A 335 14.74 -7.22 4.97
CA GLY A 335 14.60 -8.08 3.81
C GLY A 335 14.52 -9.56 4.22
N ALA A 336 13.93 -10.37 3.34
CA ALA A 336 13.81 -11.81 3.50
C ALA A 336 15.19 -12.46 3.63
N GLN A 337 15.37 -13.20 4.72
CA GLN A 337 16.63 -13.92 5.02
C GLN A 337 16.73 -15.26 4.28
N ARG A 338 15.58 -15.83 3.91
CA ARG A 338 15.44 -17.14 3.25
C ARG A 338 14.11 -17.19 2.49
N ALA A 339 13.91 -18.25 1.71
CA ALA A 339 12.62 -18.56 1.13
C ALA A 339 11.53 -18.70 2.21
N HIS A 340 10.30 -18.39 1.84
CA HIS A 340 9.08 -18.52 2.63
C HIS A 340 9.05 -17.65 3.89
N CYS A 341 9.69 -16.48 3.85
CA CYS A 341 9.78 -15.57 4.99
C CYS A 341 9.51 -14.13 4.56
N PHE A 342 8.82 -13.38 5.42
CA PHE A 342 8.69 -11.93 5.30
C PHE A 342 10.01 -11.22 5.66
N GLY A 343 10.16 -9.97 5.23
CA GLY A 343 11.41 -9.21 5.39
C GLY A 343 11.49 -8.30 6.61
N GLY A 344 10.43 -8.23 7.42
CA GLY A 344 10.28 -7.29 8.53
C GLY A 344 10.98 -7.69 9.83
N VAL A 345 10.55 -7.06 10.93
CA VAL A 345 10.91 -7.47 12.31
C VAL A 345 10.28 -8.83 12.60
N GLU A 346 11.03 -9.72 13.26
CA GLU A 346 10.45 -10.98 13.74
C GLU A 346 9.93 -10.79 15.17
N LEU A 347 8.61 -10.79 15.32
CA LEU A 347 7.97 -10.73 16.62
C LEU A 347 8.07 -12.05 17.38
N CYS A 348 8.30 -11.98 18.70
CA CYS A 348 8.17 -13.14 19.57
C CYS A 348 6.69 -13.58 19.68
N SER A 349 6.44 -14.80 20.16
CA SER A 349 5.08 -15.34 20.25
C SER A 349 4.13 -14.46 21.07
N GLN A 350 4.61 -13.91 22.19
CA GLN A 350 3.79 -13.04 23.04
C GLN A 350 3.33 -11.77 22.30
N CYS A 351 4.24 -11.08 21.60
CA CYS A 351 3.88 -9.90 20.84
C CYS A 351 2.91 -10.25 19.69
N ARG A 352 3.09 -11.40 19.02
CA ARG A 352 2.14 -11.87 18.00
C ARG A 352 0.75 -12.13 18.59
N ASP A 353 0.66 -12.73 19.77
CA ASP A 353 -0.62 -12.99 20.44
C ASP A 353 -1.36 -11.70 20.81
N GLU A 354 -0.64 -10.68 21.29
CA GLU A 354 -1.18 -9.34 21.58
C GLU A 354 -1.75 -8.68 20.31
N TRP A 355 -1.07 -8.84 19.18
CA TRP A 355 -1.56 -8.36 17.89
C TRP A 355 -2.81 -9.11 17.41
N GLY A 356 -2.87 -10.43 17.62
CA GLY A 356 -4.06 -11.23 17.37
C GLY A 356 -5.25 -10.79 18.24
N GLN A 357 -5.01 -10.41 19.50
CA GLN A 357 -6.05 -9.84 20.36
C GLN A 357 -6.60 -8.52 19.80
N TYR A 358 -5.74 -7.65 19.28
CA TYR A 358 -6.18 -6.39 18.68
C TYR A 358 -7.13 -6.60 17.49
N LEU A 359 -6.83 -7.54 16.58
CA LEU A 359 -7.72 -7.87 15.45
C LEU A 359 -9.13 -8.27 15.92
N ARG A 360 -9.21 -9.07 16.98
CA ARG A 360 -10.50 -9.53 17.53
C ARG A 360 -11.36 -8.40 18.08
N THR A 361 -10.79 -7.23 18.37
CA THR A 361 -11.53 -6.05 18.83
C THR A 361 -12.15 -5.23 17.69
N LEU A 362 -11.86 -5.54 16.42
CA LEU A 362 -12.32 -4.76 15.28
C LEU A 362 -13.84 -4.51 15.30
N PRO A 363 -14.73 -5.50 15.52
CA PRO A 363 -16.18 -5.22 15.56
C PRO A 363 -16.57 -4.15 16.58
N GLY A 364 -15.97 -4.18 17.77
CA GLY A 364 -16.21 -3.20 18.83
C GLY A 364 -15.69 -1.81 18.45
N ARG A 365 -14.49 -1.73 17.87
CA ARG A 365 -13.92 -0.46 17.39
C ARG A 365 -14.71 0.12 16.22
N THR A 366 -15.25 -0.73 15.35
CA THR A 366 -16.12 -0.29 14.25
C THR A 366 -17.40 0.36 14.76
N LYS A 367 -18.06 -0.23 15.78
CA LYS A 367 -19.23 0.39 16.45
C LYS A 367 -18.91 1.75 17.05
N GLN A 368 -17.70 1.92 17.60
CA GLN A 368 -17.25 3.20 18.15
C GLN A 368 -16.96 4.25 17.07
N ALA A 369 -16.40 3.83 15.93
CA ALA A 369 -16.07 4.70 14.80
C ALA A 369 -17.31 5.14 14.00
N PHE A 370 -18.37 4.33 14.01
CA PHE A 370 -19.62 4.59 13.31
C PHE A 370 -20.82 4.52 14.28
N PRO A 371 -20.91 5.43 15.27
CA PRO A 371 -21.91 5.36 16.32
C PRO A 371 -23.34 5.57 15.80
N ASP A 372 -23.50 6.24 14.66
CA ASP A 372 -24.79 6.55 14.04
C ASP A 372 -25.35 5.38 13.21
N LEU A 373 -24.56 4.31 13.02
CA LEU A 373 -24.97 3.15 12.25
C LEU A 373 -25.49 2.03 13.17
N ALA A 374 -26.64 1.47 12.81
CA ALA A 374 -27.16 0.26 13.46
C ALA A 374 -26.39 -0.98 12.95
N LEU A 375 -25.24 -1.26 13.55
CA LEU A 375 -24.36 -2.36 13.14
C LEU A 375 -24.64 -3.67 13.90
N GLU A 376 -25.01 -4.71 13.17
CA GLU A 376 -25.15 -6.09 13.67
C GLU A 376 -23.81 -6.86 13.56
N ILE A 377 -22.86 -6.56 14.45
CA ILE A 377 -21.51 -7.16 14.49
C ILE A 377 -21.00 -7.55 15.87
#